data_AF-A0AAW8QZS6-F1
#
_entry.id   AF-A0AAW8QZS6-F1
#
_cell.length_a   1.000
_cell.length_b   1.000
_cell.length_c   1.000
_cell.angle_alpha   90.00
_cell.angle_beta   90.00
_cell.angle_gamma   90.00
#
_symmetry.space_group_name_H-M   'P 1'
#
loop_
_entity.id
_entity.type
_entity.pdbx_description
1 polymer ?
#
loop_
_entity_poly.entity_id
_entity_poly.type
_entity_poly.pdbx_seq_one_letter_code
_entity_poly.pdbx_strand_id
1 'polypeptide(L)'
;MGAIAKLILFMCFTICVFIAGYLVGNHHYSFSPTTLSDASTESKQLHSVNTSLEQSPAANTNKITADNIPISVVSDAIKETNELNTAEDSPQLISGNNDVLSLFDELIFYTQSNGDYSLFGKKIDEIRQVLINDSAELASLLEHFEQIPIDSQANYMLVSILMGLPQELSQTAIIQISEKTLNNNSNSNKADFLELIARTGIKSTNITNAIKDIAIYSENNEETLRALDMLMPYEMSVVESEQVKERLSIAIADSETDNQAYYFSQLLRFSSAREREQIASREFDKDEPNYAIQSNILDALQSGVMDRSPKLKESLLNIANADNHPLQTQSIYTLLYRFDLSQTEYQNLVKGKDLDLNRF
;
A
#
# COMPACT_ATOMS: atom_id res chain seq x y z
N MET A 1 -24.16 6.10 28.42
CA MET A 1 -22.89 5.37 28.62
C MET A 1 -22.36 5.64 30.02
N GLY A 2 -22.15 4.61 30.83
CA GLY A 2 -21.67 4.75 32.21
C GLY A 2 -20.21 5.23 32.28
N ALA A 3 -19.83 5.85 33.39
CA ALA A 3 -18.48 6.41 33.62
C ALA A 3 -17.34 5.39 33.44
N ILE A 4 -17.62 4.11 33.70
CA ILE A 4 -16.67 3.00 33.52
C ILE A 4 -16.35 2.75 32.05
N ALA A 5 -17.33 2.87 31.15
CA ALA A 5 -17.10 2.71 29.70
C ALA A 5 -16.24 3.85 29.13
N LYS A 6 -16.35 5.06 29.69
CA LYS A 6 -15.51 6.21 29.29
C LYS A 6 -14.07 6.05 29.76
N LEU A 7 -13.84 5.48 30.94
CA LEU A 7 -12.50 5.25 31.48
C LEU A 7 -11.75 4.16 30.70
N ILE A 8 -12.44 3.09 30.28
CA ILE A 8 -11.88 2.02 29.45
C ILE A 8 -11.51 2.56 28.07
N LEU A 9 -12.39 3.37 27.46
CA LEU A 9 -12.13 3.97 26.15
C LEU A 9 -10.92 4.93 26.18
N PHE A 10 -10.80 5.72 27.26
CA PHE A 10 -9.65 6.61 27.46
C PHE A 10 -8.34 5.84 27.64
N MET A 11 -8.34 4.77 28.45
CA MET A 11 -7.17 3.91 28.65
C MET A 11 -6.72 3.23 27.34
N CYS A 12 -7.66 2.68 26.56
CA CYS A 12 -7.35 2.08 25.25
C CYS A 12 -6.76 3.11 24.28
N PHE A 13 -7.32 4.32 24.25
CA PHE A 13 -6.81 5.39 23.40
C PHE A 13 -5.37 5.80 23.78
N THR A 14 -5.09 5.94 25.07
CA THR A 14 -3.73 6.31 25.53
C THR A 14 -2.68 5.22 25.27
N ILE A 15 -3.05 3.94 25.32
CA ILE A 15 -2.12 2.83 25.04
C ILE A 15 -1.84 2.75 23.53
N CYS A 16 -2.85 2.94 22.68
CA CYS A 16 -2.67 2.95 21.22
C CYS A 16 -1.79 4.12 20.74
N VAL A 17 -1.96 5.32 21.32
CA VAL A 17 -1.13 6.49 20.97
C VAL A 17 0.32 6.30 21.44
N PHE A 18 0.54 5.68 22.59
CA PHE A 18 1.90 5.40 23.09
C PHE A 18 2.66 4.38 22.23
N ILE A 19 1.99 3.32 21.76
CA ILE A 19 2.61 2.30 20.88
C ILE A 19 2.94 2.89 19.50
N ALA A 20 2.06 3.73 18.95
CA ALA A 20 2.32 4.43 17.69
C ALA A 20 3.50 5.40 17.80
N GLY A 21 3.63 6.13 18.91
CA GLY A 21 4.77 7.02 19.16
C GLY A 21 6.10 6.27 19.36
N TYR A 22 6.06 5.10 20.01
CA TYR A 22 7.26 4.29 20.25
C TYR A 22 7.82 3.63 18.97
N LEU A 23 6.95 3.27 18.02
CA LEU A 23 7.36 2.73 16.71
C LEU A 23 8.00 3.79 15.79
N VAL A 24 7.55 5.04 15.86
CA VAL A 24 8.12 6.15 15.07
C VAL A 24 9.47 6.62 15.66
N GLY A 25 9.66 6.55 16.98
CA GLY A 25 10.89 7.00 17.64
C GLY A 25 12.13 6.11 17.45
N ASN A 26 11.96 4.84 17.07
CA ASN A 26 13.06 3.85 17.07
C ASN A 26 13.74 3.64 15.69
N HIS A 27 13.52 4.54 14.73
CA HIS A 27 14.18 4.52 13.40
C HIS A 27 15.21 5.64 13.17
N HIS A 28 15.66 6.34 14.21
CA HIS A 28 16.86 7.17 14.12
C HIS A 28 18.12 6.30 14.19
N TYR A 29 18.57 5.78 13.04
CA TYR A 29 19.95 5.35 12.88
C TYR A 29 20.87 6.56 12.69
N SER A 30 21.86 6.64 13.56
CA SER A 30 22.94 7.62 13.60
C SER A 30 23.71 7.70 12.27
N PHE A 31 23.60 8.83 11.56
CA PHE A 31 24.48 9.14 10.44
C PHE A 31 25.80 9.71 10.99
N SER A 32 26.91 9.01 10.76
CA SER A 32 28.26 9.56 10.93
C SER A 32 28.66 10.30 9.65
N PRO A 33 29.13 11.57 9.71
CA PRO A 33 29.52 12.30 8.51
C PRO A 33 30.94 11.91 8.10
N THR A 34 31.09 11.18 6.99
CA THR A 34 32.38 11.09 6.29
C THR A 34 32.51 12.28 5.36
N THR A 35 33.45 13.17 5.67
CA THR A 35 33.84 14.33 4.89
C THR A 35 34.36 13.90 3.51
N LEU A 36 33.74 14.36 2.41
CA LEU A 36 34.33 14.31 1.07
C LEU A 36 35.09 15.62 0.83
N SER A 37 36.38 15.50 0.52
CA SER A 37 37.24 16.62 0.07
C SER A 37 37.08 16.85 -1.43
N ASP A 38 36.91 18.11 -1.81
CA ASP A 38 37.07 18.62 -3.18
C ASP A 38 38.49 18.35 -3.72
N ALA A 39 38.60 17.97 -5.01
CA ALA A 39 39.51 18.58 -5.99
C ALA A 39 39.39 17.94 -7.39
N SER A 40 38.88 18.75 -8.32
CA SER A 40 39.05 18.82 -9.79
C SER A 40 40.13 17.98 -10.49
N THR A 41 39.82 17.42 -11.68
CA THR A 41 40.50 17.79 -12.97
C THR A 41 39.77 17.27 -14.24
N GLU A 42 39.56 18.21 -15.17
CA GLU A 42 39.65 18.16 -16.65
C GLU A 42 39.22 16.96 -17.52
N SER A 43 38.25 17.26 -18.40
CA SER A 43 38.20 17.04 -19.86
C SER A 43 38.44 15.65 -20.49
N LYS A 44 37.45 15.18 -21.27
CA LYS A 44 37.64 14.86 -22.71
C LYS A 44 36.31 14.65 -23.44
N GLN A 45 36.35 15.04 -24.71
CA GLN A 45 35.28 15.19 -25.70
C GLN A 45 34.65 13.89 -26.23
N LEU A 46 33.42 14.07 -26.74
CA LEU A 46 32.75 13.44 -27.90
C LEU A 46 32.76 11.90 -28.04
N HIS A 47 31.56 11.32 -28.11
CA HIS A 47 31.04 10.81 -29.39
C HIS A 47 29.51 10.75 -29.42
N SER A 48 28.96 11.48 -30.38
CA SER A 48 27.61 11.29 -30.93
C SER A 48 27.59 10.00 -31.75
N VAL A 49 26.63 9.12 -31.49
CA VAL A 49 26.21 8.06 -32.41
C VAL A 49 24.69 8.07 -32.50
N ASN A 50 24.20 8.46 -33.67
CA ASN A 50 22.86 8.13 -34.15
C ASN A 50 22.80 6.64 -34.48
N THR A 51 21.77 5.94 -34.01
CA THR A 51 21.20 4.73 -34.61
C THR A 51 19.73 4.68 -34.14
N SER A 52 18.79 5.11 -34.98
CA SER A 52 18.06 4.26 -35.95
C SER A 52 17.03 3.36 -35.25
N LEU A 53 15.75 3.71 -35.46
CA LEU A 53 14.63 2.79 -35.29
C LEU A 53 14.90 1.52 -36.11
N GLU A 54 14.98 0.38 -35.44
CA GLU A 54 14.66 -0.91 -36.04
C GLU A 54 13.46 -1.51 -35.31
N GLN A 55 12.49 -1.87 -36.14
CA GLN A 55 11.20 -2.42 -35.80
C GLN A 55 11.28 -3.94 -36.03
N SER A 56 10.68 -4.70 -35.09
CA SER A 56 10.30 -6.13 -35.20
C SER A 56 11.41 -7.21 -35.02
N PRO A 57 11.08 -8.46 -34.60
CA PRO A 57 9.81 -9.15 -34.87
C PRO A 57 9.10 -9.87 -33.71
N ALA A 58 7.79 -10.01 -33.91
CA ALA A 58 6.93 -11.02 -33.32
C ALA A 58 7.51 -12.43 -33.46
N ALA A 59 7.46 -13.22 -32.37
CA ALA A 59 7.83 -14.63 -32.38
C ALA A 59 6.58 -15.52 -32.44
N ASN A 60 6.54 -16.35 -33.49
CA ASN A 60 5.56 -17.39 -33.74
C ASN A 60 5.63 -18.55 -32.75
N THR A 61 4.44 -19.01 -32.33
CA THR A 61 3.95 -20.40 -32.23
C THR A 61 4.97 -21.54 -32.10
N ASN A 62 4.87 -22.32 -31.02
CA ASN A 62 5.14 -23.76 -31.05
C ASN A 62 4.04 -24.55 -30.33
N LYS A 63 3.26 -25.27 -31.14
CA LYS A 63 2.43 -26.41 -30.77
C LYS A 63 3.35 -27.53 -30.29
N ILE A 64 3.14 -28.06 -29.08
CA ILE A 64 3.64 -29.39 -28.71
C ILE A 64 2.44 -30.23 -28.30
N THR A 65 2.23 -31.27 -29.11
CA THR A 65 1.28 -32.36 -28.94
C THR A 65 1.72 -33.28 -27.81
N ALA A 66 0.75 -33.90 -27.14
CA ALA A 66 0.88 -34.88 -26.08
C ALA A 66 1.88 -36.02 -26.37
N ASP A 67 2.63 -36.42 -25.33
CA ASP A 67 2.87 -37.83 -25.01
C ASP A 67 3.44 -38.04 -23.59
N ASN A 68 2.72 -38.86 -22.82
CA ASN A 68 3.17 -39.86 -21.85
C ASN A 68 4.11 -39.47 -20.69
N ILE A 69 3.49 -39.28 -19.51
CA ILE A 69 4.09 -39.65 -18.22
C ILE A 69 3.13 -40.67 -17.55
N PRO A 70 3.61 -41.85 -17.12
CA PRO A 70 2.76 -42.97 -16.76
C PRO A 70 2.03 -42.76 -15.43
N ILE A 71 0.71 -42.94 -15.47
CA ILE A 71 -0.16 -43.12 -14.31
C ILE A 71 0.16 -44.49 -13.71
N SER A 72 0.76 -44.52 -12.53
CA SER A 72 0.82 -45.73 -11.71
C SER A 72 -0.49 -45.85 -10.94
N VAL A 73 -1.41 -46.66 -11.47
CA VAL A 73 -2.58 -47.17 -10.77
C VAL A 73 -2.10 -48.26 -9.81
N VAL A 74 -2.16 -48.00 -8.51
CA VAL A 74 -2.21 -49.07 -7.50
C VAL A 74 -3.63 -49.08 -6.95
N SER A 75 -4.46 -49.91 -7.57
CA SER A 75 -5.68 -50.41 -6.96
C SER A 75 -5.29 -51.48 -5.95
N ASP A 76 -5.63 -51.27 -4.68
CA ASP A 76 -5.74 -52.38 -3.74
C ASP A 76 -7.12 -52.40 -3.10
N ALA A 77 -7.70 -53.60 -3.14
CA ALA A 77 -9.06 -53.93 -2.81
C ALA A 77 -9.34 -53.82 -1.31
N ILE A 78 -10.49 -53.26 -0.94
CA ILE A 78 -11.07 -53.44 0.39
C ILE A 78 -12.42 -54.13 0.25
N LYS A 79 -12.45 -55.39 0.71
CA LYS A 79 -13.65 -56.17 0.97
C LYS A 79 -14.32 -55.66 2.25
N GLU A 80 -15.63 -55.52 2.22
CA GLU A 80 -16.49 -55.39 3.40
C GLU A 80 -16.34 -56.60 4.34
N THR A 81 -16.37 -56.35 5.65
CA THR A 81 -17.12 -57.17 6.60
C THR A 81 -17.41 -56.38 7.89
N ASN A 82 -18.60 -56.61 8.42
CA ASN A 82 -19.30 -55.86 9.46
C ASN A 82 -18.85 -56.14 10.91
N GLU A 83 -19.14 -55.14 11.75
CA GLU A 83 -19.70 -55.18 13.12
C GLU A 83 -18.84 -55.17 14.41
N LEU A 84 -19.23 -54.20 15.25
CA LEU A 84 -19.33 -54.13 16.73
C LEU A 84 -18.17 -53.64 17.63
N ASN A 85 -18.30 -52.37 18.04
CA ASN A 85 -18.13 -51.73 19.36
C ASN A 85 -17.20 -52.34 20.43
N THR A 86 -16.24 -51.53 20.90
CA THR A 86 -16.03 -51.22 22.34
C THR A 86 -15.39 -49.85 22.51
N ALA A 87 -15.67 -49.20 23.64
CA ALA A 87 -15.50 -47.79 23.90
C ALA A 87 -14.14 -47.39 24.53
N GLU A 88 -13.87 -46.09 24.39
CA GLU A 88 -13.10 -45.16 25.26
C GLU A 88 -11.61 -44.86 24.99
N ASP A 89 -11.40 -43.53 24.87
CA ASP A 89 -10.21 -42.70 24.98
C ASP A 89 -9.04 -42.90 24.00
N SER A 90 -9.20 -42.26 22.83
CA SER A 90 -8.12 -41.66 22.06
C SER A 90 -8.68 -40.44 21.31
N PRO A 91 -7.89 -39.39 21.01
CA PRO A 91 -8.40 -38.19 20.36
C PRO A 91 -9.05 -38.60 19.05
N GLN A 92 -10.35 -38.32 18.91
CA GLN A 92 -11.07 -38.62 17.68
C GLN A 92 -10.42 -37.80 16.55
N LEU A 93 -9.61 -38.48 15.73
CA LEU A 93 -9.47 -38.16 14.32
C LEU A 93 -10.87 -38.23 13.75
N ILE A 94 -11.49 -37.06 13.53
CA ILE A 94 -12.78 -36.95 12.86
C ILE A 94 -12.54 -37.41 11.42
N SER A 95 -12.83 -38.70 11.20
CA SER A 95 -12.94 -39.31 9.89
C SER A 95 -14.23 -38.83 9.22
N GLY A 96 -14.19 -37.60 8.69
CA GLY A 96 -15.11 -37.14 7.66
C GLY A 96 -14.27 -36.89 6.41
N ASN A 97 -14.56 -37.60 5.33
CA ASN A 97 -13.93 -37.41 4.02
C ASN A 97 -14.45 -36.12 3.36
N ASN A 98 -14.42 -35.01 4.10
CA ASN A 98 -14.96 -33.73 3.67
C ASN A 98 -13.80 -32.93 3.08
N ASP A 99 -13.69 -32.99 1.76
CA ASP A 99 -12.88 -32.09 0.94
C ASP A 99 -13.03 -30.63 1.43
N VAL A 100 -11.93 -29.89 1.48
CA VAL A 100 -11.87 -28.54 2.04
C VAL A 100 -12.86 -27.58 1.39
N LEU A 101 -13.20 -27.80 0.12
CA LEU A 101 -14.18 -26.99 -0.59
C LEU A 101 -15.59 -27.18 0.00
N SER A 102 -15.94 -28.42 0.37
CA SER A 102 -17.22 -28.70 1.02
C SER A 102 -17.31 -28.05 2.41
N LEU A 103 -16.22 -28.05 3.17
CA LEU A 103 -16.15 -27.36 4.47
C LEU A 103 -16.26 -25.84 4.31
N PHE A 104 -15.64 -25.29 3.27
CA PHE A 104 -15.70 -23.87 2.95
C PHE A 104 -17.10 -23.42 2.51
N ASP A 105 -17.77 -24.18 1.66
CA ASP A 105 -19.16 -23.93 1.25
C ASP A 105 -20.12 -23.99 2.44
N GLU A 106 -19.93 -24.97 3.33
CA GLU A 106 -20.72 -25.06 4.56
C GLU A 106 -20.50 -23.84 5.45
N LEU A 107 -19.26 -23.34 5.56
CA LEU A 107 -18.94 -22.11 6.29
C LEU A 107 -19.66 -20.90 5.70
N ILE A 108 -19.66 -20.75 4.36
CA ILE A 108 -20.37 -19.67 3.67
C ILE A 108 -21.86 -19.72 4.02
N PHE A 109 -22.50 -20.88 3.87
CA PHE A 109 -23.92 -21.05 4.19
C PHE A 109 -24.21 -20.72 5.67
N TYR A 110 -23.32 -21.14 6.58
CA TYR A 110 -23.48 -20.89 8.00
C TYR A 110 -23.53 -19.39 8.32
N THR A 111 -22.67 -18.57 7.70
CA THR A 111 -22.65 -17.11 7.94
C THR A 111 -23.93 -16.39 7.53
N GLN A 112 -24.70 -16.96 6.61
CA GLN A 112 -25.95 -16.37 6.12
C GLN A 112 -27.15 -16.64 7.06
N SER A 113 -26.97 -17.51 8.07
CA SER A 113 -28.08 -18.07 8.88
C SER A 113 -28.16 -17.56 10.34
N ASN A 114 -27.51 -16.44 10.70
CA ASN A 114 -27.41 -15.94 12.09
C ASN A 114 -26.82 -16.97 13.07
N GLY A 115 -25.72 -17.61 12.67
CA GLY A 115 -25.05 -18.68 13.42
C GLY A 115 -24.37 -18.24 14.73
N ASP A 116 -24.14 -19.21 15.60
CA ASP A 116 -23.34 -19.11 16.83
C ASP A 116 -21.86 -18.84 16.48
N TYR A 117 -21.33 -17.70 16.95
CA TYR A 117 -19.93 -17.30 16.77
C TYR A 117 -18.93 -18.34 17.28
N SER A 118 -19.26 -19.12 18.31
CA SER A 118 -18.38 -20.19 18.80
C SER A 118 -18.27 -21.34 17.81
N LEU A 119 -19.37 -21.69 17.13
CA LEU A 119 -19.37 -22.75 16.12
C LEU A 119 -18.70 -22.27 14.84
N PHE A 120 -18.87 -21.00 14.49
CA PHE A 120 -18.17 -20.36 13.38
C PHE A 120 -16.65 -20.44 13.52
N GLY A 121 -16.11 -20.08 14.71
CA GLY A 121 -14.68 -20.20 14.98
C GLY A 121 -14.16 -21.64 14.85
N LYS A 122 -14.91 -22.62 15.36
CA LYS A 122 -14.55 -24.05 15.24
C LYS A 122 -14.47 -24.51 13.79
N LYS A 123 -15.40 -24.08 12.93
CA LYS A 123 -15.38 -24.42 11.50
C LYS A 123 -14.18 -23.81 10.77
N ILE A 124 -13.81 -22.57 11.10
CA ILE A 124 -12.58 -21.96 10.57
C ILE A 124 -11.34 -22.76 11.02
N ASP A 125 -11.27 -23.14 12.30
CA ASP A 125 -10.14 -23.90 12.83
C ASP A 125 -10.05 -25.30 12.20
N GLU A 126 -11.18 -25.96 11.96
CA GLU A 126 -11.26 -27.23 11.24
C GLU A 126 -10.67 -27.10 9.83
N ILE A 127 -11.11 -26.10 9.05
CA ILE A 127 -10.56 -25.84 7.71
C ILE A 127 -9.05 -25.59 7.81
N ARG A 128 -8.58 -24.76 8.75
CA ARG A 128 -7.14 -24.49 8.91
C ARG A 128 -6.35 -25.74 9.24
N GLN A 129 -6.86 -26.64 10.09
CA GLN A 129 -6.17 -27.89 10.39
C GLN A 129 -6.06 -28.79 9.18
N VAL A 130 -7.10 -28.87 8.33
CA VAL A 130 -7.03 -29.60 7.05
C VAL A 130 -5.93 -29.01 6.16
N LEU A 131 -5.94 -27.69 5.98
CA LEU A 131 -4.96 -26.97 5.14
C LEU A 131 -3.51 -27.07 5.64
N ILE A 132 -3.28 -27.19 6.95
CA ILE A 132 -1.95 -27.38 7.53
C ILE A 132 -1.42 -28.78 7.25
N ASN A 133 -2.30 -29.78 7.28
CA ASN A 133 -1.90 -31.19 7.20
C ASN A 133 -1.91 -31.74 5.77
N ASP A 134 -2.61 -31.09 4.83
CA ASP A 134 -2.74 -31.54 3.45
C ASP A 134 -2.48 -30.41 2.44
N SER A 135 -1.35 -30.52 1.72
CA SER A 135 -0.99 -29.56 0.67
C SER A 135 -1.87 -29.63 -0.58
N ALA A 136 -2.50 -30.78 -0.85
CA ALA A 136 -3.40 -30.93 -1.98
C ALA A 136 -4.71 -30.16 -1.72
N GLU A 137 -5.24 -30.26 -0.50
CA GLU A 137 -6.40 -29.47 -0.06
C GLU A 137 -6.10 -27.96 -0.14
N LEU A 138 -4.92 -27.52 0.30
CA LEU A 138 -4.50 -26.13 0.11
C LEU A 138 -4.48 -25.74 -1.37
N ALA A 139 -3.89 -26.55 -2.24
CA ALA A 139 -3.86 -26.27 -3.68
C ALA A 139 -5.28 -26.14 -4.27
N SER A 140 -6.20 -27.05 -3.92
CA SER A 140 -7.61 -27.01 -4.34
C SER A 140 -8.31 -25.72 -3.90
N LEU A 141 -8.10 -25.28 -2.65
CA LEU A 141 -8.68 -24.05 -2.15
C LEU A 141 -8.11 -22.80 -2.85
N LEU A 142 -6.81 -22.78 -3.14
CA LEU A 142 -6.18 -21.68 -3.88
C LEU A 142 -6.59 -21.64 -5.35
N GLU A 143 -6.92 -22.76 -5.97
CA GLU A 143 -7.53 -22.81 -7.31
C GLU A 143 -8.97 -22.30 -7.27
N HIS A 144 -9.75 -22.68 -6.26
CA HIS A 144 -11.11 -22.20 -6.09
C HIS A 144 -11.19 -20.68 -5.87
N PHE A 145 -10.17 -20.07 -5.27
CA PHE A 145 -10.08 -18.61 -5.09
C PHE A 145 -10.34 -17.82 -6.40
N GLU A 146 -9.87 -18.33 -7.54
CA GLU A 146 -10.00 -17.66 -8.85
C GLU A 146 -11.45 -17.56 -9.34
N GLN A 147 -12.34 -18.39 -8.79
CA GLN A 147 -13.76 -18.44 -9.15
C GLN A 147 -14.63 -17.52 -8.30
N ILE A 148 -14.07 -16.96 -7.22
CA ILE A 148 -14.80 -16.17 -6.23
C ILE A 148 -14.56 -14.67 -6.49
N PRO A 149 -15.60 -13.84 -6.69
CA PRO A 149 -15.44 -12.40 -6.84
C PRO A 149 -14.68 -11.77 -5.66
N ILE A 150 -13.73 -10.88 -5.94
CA ILE A 150 -12.80 -10.32 -4.93
C ILE A 150 -13.53 -9.56 -3.82
N ASP A 151 -14.66 -8.93 -4.16
CA ASP A 151 -15.49 -8.10 -3.30
C ASP A 151 -16.53 -8.91 -2.51
N SER A 152 -16.63 -10.22 -2.76
CA SER A 152 -17.63 -11.08 -2.10
C SER A 152 -17.22 -11.46 -0.67
N GLN A 153 -18.22 -11.63 0.20
CA GLN A 153 -18.00 -12.13 1.57
C GLN A 153 -17.24 -13.47 1.59
N ALA A 154 -17.45 -14.33 0.60
CA ALA A 154 -16.73 -15.59 0.45
C ALA A 154 -15.22 -15.35 0.30
N ASN A 155 -14.81 -14.42 -0.58
CA ASN A 155 -13.40 -14.04 -0.72
C ASN A 155 -12.86 -13.45 0.60
N TYR A 156 -13.67 -12.65 1.30
CA TYR A 156 -13.32 -12.17 2.64
C TYR A 156 -13.03 -13.30 3.63
N MET A 157 -13.85 -14.34 3.67
CA MET A 157 -13.60 -15.47 4.56
C MET A 157 -12.39 -16.30 4.12
N LEU A 158 -12.24 -16.56 2.83
CA LEU A 158 -11.12 -17.36 2.30
C LEU A 158 -9.77 -16.74 2.66
N VAL A 159 -9.58 -15.45 2.38
CA VAL A 159 -8.33 -14.75 2.75
C VAL A 159 -8.11 -14.74 4.26
N SER A 160 -9.16 -14.63 5.08
CA SER A 160 -9.06 -14.69 6.56
C SER A 160 -8.64 -16.08 7.07
N ILE A 161 -9.11 -17.14 6.40
CA ILE A 161 -8.67 -18.52 6.67
C ILE A 161 -7.18 -18.63 6.36
N LEU A 162 -6.75 -18.21 5.16
CA LEU A 162 -5.34 -18.27 4.73
C LEU A 162 -4.43 -17.42 5.61
N MET A 163 -4.85 -16.22 6.02
CA MET A 163 -4.11 -15.35 6.93
C MET A 163 -3.96 -15.93 8.33
N GLY A 164 -4.83 -16.87 8.72
CA GLY A 164 -4.75 -17.55 10.02
C GLY A 164 -3.97 -18.87 10.00
N LEU A 165 -3.38 -19.26 8.87
CA LEU A 165 -2.45 -20.39 8.79
C LEU A 165 -1.10 -20.03 9.45
N PRO A 166 -0.24 -21.02 9.77
CA PRO A 166 1.13 -20.77 10.18
C PRO A 166 1.85 -19.81 9.22
N GLN A 167 2.67 -18.91 9.76
CA GLN A 167 3.17 -17.73 9.03
C GLN A 167 3.76 -18.03 7.65
N GLU A 168 4.60 -19.06 7.52
CA GLU A 168 5.24 -19.42 6.25
C GLU A 168 4.22 -19.94 5.22
N LEU A 169 3.27 -20.77 5.65
CA LEU A 169 2.19 -21.28 4.79
C LEU A 169 1.25 -20.15 4.36
N SER A 170 0.89 -19.28 5.31
CA SER A 170 0.06 -18.12 5.05
C SER A 170 0.69 -17.19 4.02
N GLN A 171 1.96 -16.80 4.21
CA GLN A 171 2.68 -15.94 3.28
C GLN A 171 2.77 -16.57 1.89
N THR A 172 3.12 -17.86 1.82
CA THR A 172 3.23 -18.58 0.55
C THR A 172 1.90 -18.61 -0.19
N ALA A 173 0.81 -18.97 0.50
CA ALA A 173 -0.53 -19.03 -0.08
C ALA A 173 -1.00 -17.66 -0.58
N ILE A 174 -0.85 -16.60 0.23
CA ILE A 174 -1.26 -15.24 -0.15
C ILE A 174 -0.44 -14.69 -1.32
N ILE A 175 0.87 -14.97 -1.38
CA ILE A 175 1.70 -14.61 -2.54
C ILE A 175 1.20 -15.32 -3.79
N GLN A 176 0.94 -16.63 -3.72
CA GLN A 176 0.47 -17.41 -4.85
C GLN A 176 -0.85 -16.89 -5.42
N ILE A 177 -1.86 -16.62 -4.57
CA ILE A 177 -3.13 -16.08 -5.07
C ILE A 177 -2.97 -14.67 -5.62
N SER A 178 -2.07 -13.86 -5.04
CA SER A 178 -1.79 -12.51 -5.53
C SER A 178 -1.13 -12.53 -6.91
N GLU A 179 -0.13 -13.39 -7.12
CA GLU A 179 0.52 -13.59 -8.42
C GLU A 179 -0.45 -14.15 -9.47
N LYS A 180 -1.34 -15.08 -9.07
CA LYS A 180 -2.40 -15.61 -9.94
C LYS A 180 -3.41 -14.53 -10.32
N THR A 181 -3.90 -13.73 -9.38
CA THR A 181 -4.84 -12.62 -9.64
C THR A 181 -4.26 -11.64 -10.66
N LEU A 182 -2.96 -11.31 -10.54
CA LEU A 182 -2.28 -10.43 -11.50
C LEU A 182 -2.22 -11.04 -12.91
N ASN A 183 -1.97 -12.34 -13.01
CA ASN A 183 -1.75 -13.06 -14.27
C ASN A 183 -3.03 -13.52 -14.98
N ASN A 184 -4.19 -13.39 -14.34
CA ASN A 184 -5.46 -13.62 -15.02
C ASN A 184 -5.61 -12.60 -16.17
N ASN A 185 -6.48 -12.88 -17.15
CA ASN A 185 -6.67 -12.04 -18.35
C ASN A 185 -8.03 -11.32 -18.38
N SER A 186 -8.67 -11.12 -17.22
CA SER A 186 -9.89 -10.32 -17.11
C SER A 186 -9.60 -8.81 -17.15
N ASN A 187 -10.59 -7.98 -17.50
CA ASN A 187 -10.41 -6.53 -17.57
C ASN A 187 -10.24 -5.86 -16.17
N SER A 188 -10.49 -6.55 -15.06
CA SER A 188 -10.43 -6.01 -13.68
C SER A 188 -9.20 -6.42 -12.87
N ASN A 189 -8.27 -7.22 -13.41
CA ASN A 189 -7.25 -7.91 -12.60
C ASN A 189 -6.33 -6.99 -11.80
N LYS A 190 -6.05 -5.78 -12.30
CA LYS A 190 -5.20 -4.81 -11.57
C LYS A 190 -5.91 -4.28 -10.33
N ALA A 191 -7.19 -3.94 -10.43
CA ALA A 191 -7.98 -3.48 -9.29
C ALA A 191 -8.15 -4.60 -8.25
N ASP A 192 -8.45 -5.82 -8.70
CA ASP A 192 -8.61 -7.00 -7.83
C ASP A 192 -7.29 -7.37 -7.15
N PHE A 193 -6.17 -7.31 -7.87
CA PHE A 193 -4.83 -7.47 -7.33
C PHE A 193 -4.53 -6.42 -6.26
N LEU A 194 -4.71 -5.13 -6.57
CA LEU A 194 -4.47 -4.04 -5.61
C LEU A 194 -5.37 -4.17 -4.36
N GLU A 195 -6.63 -4.58 -4.51
CA GLU A 195 -7.53 -4.87 -3.38
C GLU A 195 -6.96 -5.96 -2.48
N LEU A 196 -6.53 -7.07 -3.06
CA LEU A 196 -5.93 -8.18 -2.32
C LEU A 196 -4.67 -7.77 -1.58
N ILE A 197 -3.78 -7.00 -2.21
CA ILE A 197 -2.56 -6.50 -1.56
C ILE A 197 -2.90 -5.52 -0.44
N ALA A 198 -3.79 -4.55 -0.68
CA ALA A 198 -4.19 -3.56 0.31
C ALA A 198 -4.72 -4.22 1.59
N ARG A 199 -5.48 -5.29 1.40
CA ARG A 199 -6.13 -6.03 2.49
C ARG A 199 -5.17 -6.92 3.28
N THR A 200 -4.22 -7.56 2.59
CA THR A 200 -3.32 -8.54 3.21
C THR A 200 -2.02 -7.91 3.73
N GLY A 201 -1.61 -6.77 3.17
CA GLY A 201 -0.33 -6.14 3.47
C GLY A 201 0.88 -7.00 3.06
N ILE A 202 0.67 -8.01 2.22
CA ILE A 202 1.74 -8.93 1.81
C ILE A 202 2.77 -8.17 0.96
N LYS A 203 4.05 -8.49 1.16
CA LYS A 203 5.14 -7.95 0.35
C LYS A 203 6.01 -9.08 -0.17
N SER A 204 6.33 -9.02 -1.46
CA SER A 204 7.36 -9.82 -2.13
C SER A 204 7.99 -8.98 -3.24
N THR A 205 9.16 -9.39 -3.74
CA THR A 205 9.82 -8.68 -4.86
C THR A 205 8.91 -8.62 -6.09
N ASN A 206 8.24 -9.72 -6.44
CA ASN A 206 7.35 -9.79 -7.59
C ASN A 206 6.12 -8.89 -7.41
N ILE A 207 5.50 -8.93 -6.22
CA ILE A 207 4.34 -8.08 -5.89
C ILE A 207 4.74 -6.60 -5.92
N THR A 208 5.89 -6.25 -5.34
CA THR A 208 6.38 -4.87 -5.36
C THR A 208 6.64 -4.39 -6.77
N ASN A 209 7.27 -5.22 -7.62
CA ASN A 209 7.49 -4.89 -9.02
C ASN A 209 6.17 -4.73 -9.79
N ALA A 210 5.18 -5.60 -9.55
CA ALA A 210 3.86 -5.46 -10.16
C ALA A 210 3.15 -4.16 -9.76
N ILE A 211 3.24 -3.76 -8.49
CA ILE A 211 2.67 -2.49 -8.02
C ILE A 211 3.38 -1.31 -8.69
N LYS A 212 4.71 -1.36 -8.84
CA LYS A 212 5.45 -0.34 -9.61
C LYS A 212 5.01 -0.28 -11.06
N ASP A 213 4.85 -1.43 -11.72
CA ASP A 213 4.41 -1.49 -13.10
C ASP A 213 3.01 -0.88 -13.26
N ILE A 214 2.11 -1.11 -12.31
CA ILE A 214 0.78 -0.47 -12.30
C ILE A 214 0.91 1.04 -12.09
N ALA A 215 1.75 1.49 -11.14
CA ALA A 215 1.97 2.90 -10.85
C ALA A 215 2.59 3.68 -12.03
N ILE A 216 3.39 3.01 -12.87
CA ILE A 216 4.04 3.64 -14.03
C ILE A 216 3.14 3.52 -15.27
N TYR A 217 2.61 2.32 -15.55
CA TYR A 217 2.04 1.97 -16.85
C TYR A 217 0.53 1.75 -16.87
N SER A 218 -0.19 1.84 -15.75
CA SER A 218 -1.65 1.69 -15.82
C SER A 218 -2.28 2.77 -16.71
N GLU A 219 -3.37 2.48 -17.40
CA GLU A 219 -4.14 3.48 -18.14
C GLU A 219 -5.20 4.15 -17.23
N ASN A 220 -5.46 3.53 -16.07
CA ASN A 220 -6.42 4.02 -15.09
C ASN A 220 -5.70 4.80 -13.99
N ASN A 221 -6.09 6.06 -13.79
CA ASN A 221 -5.48 6.92 -12.79
C ASN A 221 -5.83 6.52 -11.35
N GLU A 222 -6.99 5.91 -11.10
CA GLU A 222 -7.36 5.41 -9.77
C GLU A 222 -6.44 4.24 -9.37
N GLU A 223 -6.20 3.30 -10.28
CA GLU A 223 -5.23 2.21 -10.07
C GLU A 223 -3.82 2.74 -9.87
N THR A 224 -3.43 3.75 -10.66
CA THR A 224 -2.13 4.42 -10.52
C THR A 224 -1.97 4.97 -9.11
N LEU A 225 -2.93 5.77 -8.64
CA LEU A 225 -2.89 6.37 -7.30
C LEU A 225 -2.89 5.32 -6.20
N ARG A 226 -3.76 4.32 -6.32
CA ARG A 226 -3.87 3.24 -5.35
C ARG A 226 -2.57 2.42 -5.27
N ALA A 227 -1.92 2.16 -6.40
CA ALA A 227 -0.61 1.52 -6.45
C ALA A 227 0.48 2.40 -5.83
N LEU A 228 0.48 3.70 -6.14
CA LEU A 228 1.39 4.65 -5.51
C LEU A 228 1.22 4.61 -3.99
N ASP A 229 0.02 4.63 -3.44
CA ASP A 229 -0.22 4.57 -1.99
C ASP A 229 0.36 3.35 -1.27
N MET A 230 0.62 2.26 -1.99
CA MET A 230 1.26 1.06 -1.46
C MET A 230 2.79 1.11 -1.53
N LEU A 231 3.35 2.04 -2.30
CA LEU A 231 4.79 2.18 -2.54
C LEU A 231 5.41 3.28 -1.68
N MET A 232 6.54 2.95 -1.08
CA MET A 232 7.43 3.92 -0.47
C MET A 232 8.37 4.50 -1.53
N PRO A 233 8.74 5.79 -1.46
CA PRO A 233 9.62 6.40 -2.47
C PRO A 233 10.97 5.69 -2.66
N TYR A 234 11.53 5.12 -1.58
CA TYR A 234 12.80 4.39 -1.63
C TYR A 234 12.70 3.01 -2.29
N GLU A 235 11.49 2.49 -2.50
CA GLU A 235 11.29 1.22 -3.22
C GLU A 235 11.51 1.43 -4.73
N MET A 236 11.51 2.67 -5.23
CA MET A 236 11.70 2.99 -6.64
C MET A 236 13.15 3.39 -6.97
N SER A 237 13.61 2.99 -8.15
CA SER A 237 14.83 3.53 -8.76
C SER A 237 14.63 4.97 -9.22
N VAL A 238 15.72 5.67 -9.50
CA VAL A 238 15.68 7.04 -10.03
C VAL A 238 14.86 7.10 -11.33
N VAL A 239 15.05 6.13 -12.23
CA VAL A 239 14.33 6.10 -13.52
C VAL A 239 12.83 5.90 -13.32
N GLU A 240 12.44 4.94 -12.47
CA GLU A 240 11.03 4.68 -12.16
C GLU A 240 10.37 5.90 -11.48
N SER A 241 11.10 6.56 -10.57
CA SER A 241 10.64 7.78 -9.90
C SER A 241 10.40 8.92 -10.90
N GLU A 242 11.29 9.13 -11.88
CA GLU A 242 11.07 10.14 -12.92
C GLU A 242 9.80 9.86 -13.75
N GLN A 243 9.57 8.60 -14.13
CA GLN A 243 8.37 8.22 -14.90
C GLN A 243 7.08 8.48 -14.12
N VAL A 244 7.06 8.15 -12.82
CA VAL A 244 5.93 8.47 -11.93
C VAL A 244 5.71 9.97 -11.84
N LYS A 245 6.78 10.76 -11.66
CA LYS A 245 6.67 12.22 -11.56
C LYS A 245 6.17 12.87 -12.86
N GLU A 246 6.64 12.41 -14.01
CA GLU A 246 6.17 12.88 -15.31
C GLU A 246 4.67 12.61 -15.47
N ARG A 247 4.25 11.38 -15.16
CA ARG A 247 2.84 10.98 -15.20
C ARG A 247 1.97 11.81 -14.25
N LEU A 248 2.40 11.98 -13.00
CA LEU A 248 1.68 12.79 -12.02
C LEU A 248 1.57 14.25 -12.48
N SER A 249 2.61 14.79 -13.11
CA SER A 249 2.58 16.15 -13.66
C SER A 249 1.54 16.32 -14.76
N ILE A 250 1.41 15.31 -15.65
CA ILE A 250 0.36 15.27 -16.67
C ILE A 250 -1.02 15.19 -16.02
N ALA A 251 -1.20 14.29 -15.04
CA ALA A 251 -2.48 14.12 -14.34
C ALA A 251 -2.92 15.40 -13.60
N ILE A 252 -1.98 16.17 -13.04
CA ILE A 252 -2.26 17.48 -12.42
C ILE A 252 -2.72 18.49 -13.47
N ALA A 253 -2.15 18.47 -14.68
CA ALA A 253 -2.56 19.37 -15.74
C ALA A 253 -3.97 19.06 -16.28
N ASP A 254 -4.35 17.78 -16.32
CA ASP A 254 -5.58 17.31 -16.96
C ASP A 254 -6.78 17.11 -16.01
N SER A 255 -6.58 17.16 -14.69
CA SER A 255 -7.62 16.86 -13.70
C SER A 255 -8.40 18.10 -13.21
N GLU A 256 -9.54 17.87 -12.57
CA GLU A 256 -10.27 18.90 -11.80
C GLU A 256 -9.60 19.17 -10.44
N THR A 257 -9.83 20.35 -9.87
CA THR A 257 -9.12 20.91 -8.70
C THR A 257 -8.98 19.95 -7.51
N ASP A 258 -10.01 19.18 -7.17
CA ASP A 258 -9.98 18.29 -5.99
C ASP A 258 -9.02 17.10 -6.21
N ASN A 259 -9.02 16.52 -7.42
CA ASN A 259 -8.10 15.44 -7.76
C ASN A 259 -6.68 15.96 -8.00
N GLN A 260 -6.53 17.19 -8.52
CA GLN A 260 -5.23 17.84 -8.71
C GLN A 260 -4.44 17.90 -7.40
N ALA A 261 -5.11 18.26 -6.29
CA ALA A 261 -4.47 18.35 -4.99
C ALA A 261 -3.88 17.00 -4.56
N TYR A 262 -4.63 15.91 -4.77
CA TYR A 262 -4.15 14.57 -4.42
C TYR A 262 -2.97 14.13 -5.29
N TYR A 263 -3.03 14.27 -6.61
CA TYR A 263 -1.88 13.98 -7.49
C TYR A 263 -0.65 14.83 -7.11
N PHE A 264 -0.85 16.09 -6.74
CA PHE A 264 0.22 16.97 -6.31
C PHE A 264 0.88 16.48 -5.00
N SER A 265 0.09 15.97 -4.05
CA SER A 265 0.64 15.39 -2.82
C SER A 265 1.53 14.17 -3.10
N GLN A 266 1.13 13.32 -4.05
CA GLN A 266 1.93 12.19 -4.52
C GLN A 266 3.20 12.68 -5.24
N LEU A 267 3.09 13.72 -6.07
CA LEU A 267 4.24 14.30 -6.76
C LEU A 267 5.30 14.77 -5.76
N LEU A 268 4.90 15.47 -4.70
CA LEU A 268 5.83 15.87 -3.64
C LEU A 268 6.46 14.66 -2.92
N ARG A 269 5.66 13.62 -2.65
CA ARG A 269 6.12 12.42 -1.95
C ARG A 269 7.23 11.69 -2.70
N PHE A 270 7.11 11.57 -4.02
CA PHE A 270 8.08 10.88 -4.89
C PHE A 270 9.18 11.81 -5.43
N SER A 271 9.14 13.11 -5.11
CA SER A 271 10.19 14.07 -5.48
C SER A 271 11.35 14.07 -4.49
N SER A 272 12.54 14.48 -4.96
CA SER A 272 13.67 14.78 -4.07
C SER A 272 13.46 16.09 -3.31
N ALA A 273 14.24 16.33 -2.24
CA ALA A 273 14.16 17.57 -1.46
C ALA A 273 14.32 18.83 -2.32
N ARG A 274 15.29 18.83 -3.24
CA ARG A 274 15.55 19.94 -4.16
C ARG A 274 14.38 20.18 -5.12
N GLU A 275 13.79 19.10 -5.63
CA GLU A 275 12.65 19.21 -6.55
C GLU A 275 11.40 19.70 -5.83
N ARG A 276 11.13 19.21 -4.61
CA ARG A 276 10.03 19.71 -3.77
C ARG A 276 10.10 21.22 -3.58
N GLU A 277 11.28 21.75 -3.28
CA GLU A 277 11.48 23.20 -3.15
C GLU A 277 11.20 23.94 -4.47
N GLN A 278 11.70 23.41 -5.60
CA GLN A 278 11.50 24.02 -6.93
C GLN A 278 10.03 24.01 -7.35
N ILE A 279 9.33 22.90 -7.13
CA ILE A 279 7.91 22.74 -7.39
C ILE A 279 7.13 23.72 -6.52
N ALA A 280 7.37 23.70 -5.20
CA ALA A 280 6.67 24.58 -4.26
C ALA A 280 6.86 26.07 -4.59
N SER A 281 8.10 26.46 -4.89
CA SER A 281 8.41 27.83 -5.28
C SER A 281 7.65 28.24 -6.55
N ARG A 282 7.63 27.37 -7.56
CA ARG A 282 6.90 27.63 -8.82
C ARG A 282 5.41 27.83 -8.56
N GLU A 283 4.81 27.03 -7.69
CA GLU A 283 3.38 27.14 -7.37
C GLU A 283 3.03 28.39 -6.56
N PHE A 284 3.92 28.87 -5.69
CA PHE A 284 3.74 30.16 -5.01
C PHE A 284 3.97 31.37 -5.91
N ASP A 285 4.83 31.23 -6.94
CA ASP A 285 5.18 32.30 -7.88
C ASP A 285 4.18 32.44 -9.06
N LYS A 286 3.12 31.62 -9.12
CA LYS A 286 2.11 31.67 -10.19
C LYS A 286 1.21 32.91 -10.10
N ASP A 287 0.95 33.54 -11.26
CA ASP A 287 0.01 34.66 -11.39
C ASP A 287 -1.43 34.28 -11.05
N GLU A 288 -1.84 33.05 -11.41
CA GLU A 288 -3.13 32.46 -11.06
C GLU A 288 -2.93 31.38 -9.98
N PRO A 289 -3.18 31.71 -8.70
CA PRO A 289 -2.89 30.80 -7.60
C PRO A 289 -3.90 29.65 -7.53
N ASN A 290 -3.40 28.43 -7.40
CA ASN A 290 -4.20 27.28 -6.99
C ASN A 290 -4.05 27.08 -5.47
N TYR A 291 -5.00 27.62 -4.70
CA TYR A 291 -4.92 27.59 -3.24
C TYR A 291 -4.99 26.17 -2.64
N ALA A 292 -5.60 25.20 -3.34
CA ALA A 292 -5.61 23.80 -2.87
C ALA A 292 -4.20 23.19 -2.94
N ILE A 293 -3.49 23.40 -4.06
CA ILE A 293 -2.09 22.98 -4.21
C ILE A 293 -1.18 23.72 -3.22
N GLN A 294 -1.34 25.04 -3.10
CA GLN A 294 -0.56 25.85 -2.16
C GLN A 294 -0.81 25.45 -0.70
N SER A 295 -2.04 25.08 -0.33
CA SER A 295 -2.34 24.49 0.98
C SER A 295 -1.57 23.19 1.20
N ASN A 296 -1.54 22.28 0.21
CA ASN A 296 -0.79 21.03 0.31
C ASN A 296 0.72 21.26 0.50
N ILE A 297 1.28 22.32 -0.10
CA ILE A 297 2.67 22.72 0.14
C ILE A 297 2.87 23.13 1.60
N LEU A 298 1.97 23.93 2.16
CA LEU A 298 2.03 24.35 3.55
C LEU A 298 1.90 23.16 4.51
N ASP A 299 1.03 22.20 4.19
CA ASP A 299 0.87 20.95 4.96
C ASP A 299 2.11 20.05 4.85
N ALA A 300 2.76 19.99 3.67
CA ALA A 300 4.02 19.27 3.48
C ALA A 300 5.17 19.90 4.29
N LEU A 301 5.24 21.23 4.37
CA LEU A 301 6.18 21.94 5.24
C LEU A 301 5.86 21.69 6.72
N GLN A 302 4.57 21.69 7.08
CA GLN A 302 4.13 21.47 8.45
C GLN A 302 4.34 20.03 8.91
N SER A 303 4.23 19.03 8.05
CA SER A 303 4.50 17.63 8.37
C SER A 303 5.99 17.28 8.35
N GLY A 304 6.84 18.14 7.75
CA GLY A 304 8.27 17.88 7.59
C GLY A 304 8.61 17.02 6.37
N VAL A 305 7.64 16.73 5.49
CA VAL A 305 7.87 16.09 4.19
C VAL A 305 8.70 17.00 3.28
N MET A 306 8.52 18.32 3.40
CA MET A 306 9.27 19.32 2.67
C MET A 306 10.24 20.07 3.60
N ASP A 307 11.49 20.19 3.15
CA ASP A 307 12.51 20.93 3.88
C ASP A 307 12.25 22.44 3.82
N ARG A 308 12.69 23.13 4.87
CA ARG A 308 12.63 24.58 4.97
C ARG A 308 13.69 25.16 4.04
N SER A 309 13.34 26.22 3.32
CA SER A 309 14.33 26.99 2.56
C SER A 309 14.12 28.50 2.71
N PRO A 310 15.16 29.32 2.52
CA PRO A 310 15.02 30.77 2.53
C PRO A 310 14.00 31.27 1.50
N LYS A 311 13.94 30.64 0.31
CA LYS A 311 12.98 31.01 -0.73
C LYS A 311 11.54 30.75 -0.28
N LEU A 312 11.27 29.57 0.28
CA LEU A 312 9.94 29.26 0.80
C LEU A 312 9.55 30.16 1.98
N LYS A 313 10.51 30.48 2.86
CA LYS A 313 10.29 31.44 3.95
C LYS A 313 9.82 32.80 3.42
N GLU A 314 10.48 33.31 2.38
CA GLU A 314 10.12 34.59 1.75
C GLU A 314 8.72 34.55 1.13
N SER A 315 8.38 33.50 0.35
CA SER A 315 7.04 33.31 -0.21
C SER A 315 5.97 33.28 0.88
N LEU A 316 6.20 32.55 1.98
CA LEU A 316 5.27 32.47 3.10
C LEU A 316 5.13 33.80 3.83
N LEU A 317 6.23 34.55 4.02
CA LEU A 317 6.19 35.89 4.63
C LEU A 317 5.35 36.86 3.78
N ASN A 318 5.48 36.80 2.44
CA ASN A 318 4.67 37.60 1.54
C ASN A 318 3.17 37.27 1.68
N ILE A 319 2.83 35.98 1.71
CA ILE A 319 1.45 35.52 1.92
C ILE A 319 0.92 35.95 3.30
N ALA A 320 1.71 35.77 4.36
CA ALA A 320 1.33 36.12 5.72
C ALA A 320 1.10 37.62 5.93
N ASN A 321 1.79 38.47 5.16
CA ASN A 321 1.67 39.92 5.21
C ASN A 321 0.63 40.48 4.21
N ALA A 322 0.15 39.67 3.27
CA ALA A 322 -0.91 40.08 2.34
C ALA A 322 -2.27 40.11 3.04
N ASP A 323 -2.96 41.24 2.94
CA ASP A 323 -4.29 41.42 3.53
C ASP A 323 -5.32 40.51 2.85
N ASN A 324 -6.13 39.80 3.65
CA ASN A 324 -7.19 38.88 3.19
C ASN A 324 -6.73 37.75 2.27
N HIS A 325 -5.44 37.37 2.29
CA HIS A 325 -4.98 36.21 1.52
C HIS A 325 -5.63 34.92 2.06
N PRO A 326 -6.21 34.03 1.21
CA PRO A 326 -6.91 32.83 1.68
C PRO A 326 -6.07 31.91 2.56
N LEU A 327 -4.76 31.84 2.30
CA LEU A 327 -3.80 31.03 3.06
C LEU A 327 -3.05 31.80 4.16
N GLN A 328 -3.40 33.06 4.44
CA GLN A 328 -2.66 33.93 5.36
C GLN A 328 -2.42 33.27 6.73
N THR A 329 -3.48 32.74 7.33
CA THR A 329 -3.42 32.12 8.67
C THR A 329 -2.56 30.87 8.68
N GLN A 330 -2.69 30.00 7.67
CA GLN A 330 -1.89 28.78 7.56
C GLN A 330 -0.41 29.12 7.37
N SER A 331 -0.08 30.10 6.51
CA SER A 331 1.29 30.55 6.33
C SER A 331 1.90 31.14 7.60
N ILE A 332 1.13 31.91 8.39
CA ILE A 332 1.60 32.40 9.70
C ILE A 332 1.96 31.23 10.62
N TYR A 333 1.07 30.24 10.77
CA TYR A 333 1.35 29.10 11.64
C TYR A 333 2.55 28.28 11.14
N THR A 334 2.64 28.00 9.84
CA THR A 334 3.79 27.29 9.28
C THR A 334 5.09 28.05 9.53
N LEU A 335 5.11 29.38 9.37
CA LEU A 335 6.28 30.21 9.70
C LEU A 335 6.65 30.14 11.17
N LEU A 336 5.69 30.29 12.08
CA LEU A 336 5.93 30.30 13.52
C LEU A 336 6.48 28.97 14.05
N TYR A 337 6.03 27.84 13.50
CA TYR A 337 6.39 26.52 14.02
C TYR A 337 7.50 25.80 13.25
N ARG A 338 7.69 26.13 11.97
CA ARG A 338 8.64 25.43 11.10
C ARG A 338 9.79 26.31 10.63
N PHE A 339 9.78 27.62 10.82
CA PHE A 339 10.90 28.46 10.36
C PHE A 339 11.57 29.19 11.51
N ASP A 340 12.88 29.39 11.39
CA ASP A 340 13.61 30.27 12.27
C ASP A 340 13.30 31.72 11.87
N LEU A 341 12.66 32.45 12.78
CA LEU A 341 12.24 33.83 12.58
C LEU A 341 13.16 34.76 13.37
N SER A 342 13.58 35.85 12.72
CA SER A 342 14.14 37.00 13.41
C SER A 342 13.07 37.65 14.30
N GLN A 343 13.52 38.43 15.30
CA GLN A 343 12.61 39.14 16.19
C GLN A 343 11.66 40.06 15.41
N THR A 344 12.14 40.74 14.37
CA THR A 344 11.33 41.63 13.54
C THR A 344 10.26 40.86 12.76
N GLU A 345 10.62 39.73 12.15
CA GLU A 345 9.66 38.88 11.42
C GLU A 345 8.59 38.34 12.37
N TYR A 346 8.97 37.84 13.54
CA TYR A 346 8.03 37.35 14.55
C TYR A 346 7.04 38.44 14.99
N GLN A 347 7.54 39.63 15.32
CA GLN A 347 6.68 40.74 15.76
C GLN A 347 5.72 41.17 14.63
N ASN A 348 6.17 41.20 13.39
CA ASN A 348 5.31 41.53 12.25
C ASN A 348 4.19 40.51 12.04
N LEU A 349 4.47 39.22 12.29
CA LEU A 349 3.47 38.16 12.13
C LEU A 349 2.40 38.15 13.24
N VAL A 350 2.78 38.49 14.48
CA VAL A 350 1.89 38.36 15.66
C VAL A 350 1.17 39.67 16.00
N LYS A 351 1.73 40.83 15.64
CA LYS A 351 1.18 42.12 16.05
C LYS A 351 -0.21 42.38 15.45
N GLY A 352 -1.20 42.52 16.33
CA GLY A 352 -2.57 42.86 15.95
C GLY A 352 -3.38 41.70 15.38
N LYS A 353 -2.87 40.46 15.44
CA LYS A 353 -3.59 39.25 15.02
C LYS A 353 -3.96 38.42 16.25
N ASP A 354 -5.23 38.03 16.37
CA ASP A 354 -5.71 37.13 17.42
C ASP A 354 -5.37 35.69 17.01
N LEU A 355 -4.16 35.26 17.36
CA LEU A 355 -3.64 33.93 17.03
C LEU A 355 -3.84 33.00 18.22
N ASP A 356 -4.59 31.92 18.02
CA ASP A 356 -4.67 30.83 19.00
C ASP A 356 -3.44 29.93 18.89
N LEU A 357 -2.37 30.34 19.58
CA LEU A 357 -1.11 29.62 19.62
C LEU A 357 -1.19 28.27 20.39
N ASN A 358 -2.36 27.89 20.92
CA ASN A 358 -2.58 26.62 21.62
C ASN A 358 -3.34 25.57 20.80
N ARG A 359 -3.65 25.85 19.51
CA ARG A 359 -4.62 25.04 18.76
C ARG A 359 -4.10 23.73 18.14
N PHE A 360 -2.83 23.36 18.32
CA PHE A 360 -2.28 22.10 17.80
C PHE A 360 -1.23 21.49 18.72
#